data_AF-A0A5N3P4R9-F1
#
_entry.id   AF-A0A5N3P4R9-F1
#
_cell.length_a   1.000
_cell.length_b   1.000
_cell.length_c   1.000
_cell.angle_alpha   90.00
_cell.angle_beta   90.00
_cell.angle_gamma   90.00
#
_symmetry.space_group_name_H-M   'P 1'
#
loop_
_entity.id
_entity.type
_entity.pdbx_description
1 polymer ?
#
loop_
_entity_poly.entity_id
_entity_poly.type
_entity_poly.pdbx_seq_one_letter_code
_entity_poly.pdbx_strand_id
1 'polypeptide(L)' 'MTRSDLQAVRKEALASARDLIAEGDQKGEERRRWRFEIMDRANQHVLTVGFSEALDSETPG' A
#
# COMPACT_ATOMS: atom_id res chain seq x y z
N MET A 1 1.61 -18.96 1.15
CA MET A 1 0.93 -17.84 0.49
C MET A 1 0.96 -18.10 -1.00
N THR A 2 -0.18 -18.06 -1.69
CA THR A 2 -0.25 -18.26 -3.15
C THR A 2 -0.12 -16.93 -3.87
N ARG A 3 0.11 -16.97 -5.20
CA ARG A 3 0.15 -15.76 -6.04
C ARG A 3 -1.17 -14.97 -5.99
N SER A 4 -2.30 -15.65 -5.86
CA SER A 4 -3.62 -14.99 -5.75
C SER A 4 -3.75 -14.25 -4.42
N ASP A 5 -3.26 -14.83 -3.33
CA ASP A 5 -3.25 -14.18 -2.01
C ASP A 5 -2.38 -12.91 -2.03
N LEU A 6 -1.21 -12.97 -2.68
CA LEU A 6 -0.33 -11.80 -2.87
C LEU A 6 -1.03 -10.64 -3.59
N GLN A 7 -1.82 -10.93 -4.62
CA GLN A 7 -2.55 -9.89 -5.34
C GLN A 7 -3.69 -9.29 -4.52
N ALA A 8 -4.42 -10.12 -3.76
CA ALA A 8 -5.48 -9.65 -2.87
C ALA A 8 -4.90 -8.72 -1.79
N VAL A 9 -3.82 -9.17 -1.13
CA VAL A 9 -3.09 -8.39 -0.11
C VAL A 9 -2.56 -7.08 -0.69
N ARG A 10 -1.99 -7.09 -1.90
CA ARG A 10 -1.54 -5.85 -2.57
C ARG A 10 -2.71 -4.89 -2.81
N LYS A 11 -3.85 -5.38 -3.27
CA LYS A 11 -5.03 -4.56 -3.57
C LYS A 11 -5.59 -3.91 -2.29
N GLU A 12 -5.68 -4.67 -1.21
CA GLU A 12 -6.09 -4.17 0.10
C GLU A 12 -5.11 -3.11 0.63
N ALA A 13 -3.80 -3.40 0.56
CA ALA A 13 -2.77 -2.45 0.98
C ALA A 13 -2.81 -1.14 0.18
N LEU A 14 -3.05 -1.20 -1.14
CA LEU A 14 -3.22 0.00 -1.96
C LEU A 14 -4.47 0.79 -1.57
N ALA A 15 -5.59 0.13 -1.27
CA ALA A 15 -6.80 0.80 -0.81
C ALA A 15 -6.55 1.53 0.52
N SER A 16 -5.96 0.85 1.51
CA SER A 16 -5.61 1.46 2.80
C SER A 16 -4.58 2.60 2.66
N ALA A 17 -3.63 2.48 1.71
CA ALA A 17 -2.68 3.55 1.44
C ALA A 17 -3.37 4.83 0.96
N ARG A 18 -4.40 4.73 0.10
CA ARG A 18 -5.19 5.90 -0.35
C ARG A 18 -5.88 6.59 0.82
N ASP A 19 -6.52 5.83 1.70
CA ASP A 19 -7.21 6.37 2.87
C ASP A 19 -6.24 7.11 3.80
N LEU A 20 -5.06 6.51 4.04
CA LEU A 20 -4.03 7.12 4.88
C LEU A 20 -3.40 8.37 4.27
N ILE A 21 -3.22 8.40 2.94
CA ILE A 21 -2.78 9.61 2.22
C ILE A 21 -3.84 10.70 2.39
N ALA A 22 -5.11 10.40 2.16
CA ALA A 22 -6.20 11.36 2.29
C ALA A 22 -6.33 11.91 3.73
N GLU A 23 -6.10 11.07 4.74
CA GLU A 23 -6.02 11.51 6.14
C GLU A 23 -4.78 12.39 6.39
N GLY A 24 -3.63 12.04 5.82
CA GLY A 24 -2.41 12.83 5.90
C GLY A 24 -2.59 14.23 5.29
N ASP A 25 -3.20 14.31 4.12
CA ASP A 25 -3.51 15.56 3.43
C ASP A 25 -4.43 16.46 4.27
N GLN A 26 -5.42 15.88 4.97
CA GLN A 26 -6.29 16.62 5.91
C GLN A 26 -5.53 17.15 7.13
N LYS A 27 -4.47 16.45 7.56
CA LYS A 27 -3.66 16.81 8.73
C LYS A 27 -2.43 17.65 8.39
N GLY A 28 -2.14 17.88 7.11
CA GLY A 28 -0.91 18.51 6.64
C GLY A 28 0.33 17.63 6.80
N GLU A 29 0.16 16.31 6.90
CA GLU A 29 1.24 15.34 7.00
C GLU A 29 1.61 14.78 5.63
N GLU A 30 2.90 14.82 5.27
CA GLU A 30 3.37 14.14 4.06
C GLU A 30 3.50 12.63 4.33
N ARG A 31 2.48 11.89 3.90
CA ARG A 31 2.45 10.42 3.98
C ARG A 31 2.64 9.72 2.63
N ARG A 32 2.79 10.48 1.54
CA ARG A 32 2.91 9.93 0.18
C ARG A 32 4.20 9.13 -0.01
N ARG A 33 5.23 9.43 0.81
CA ARG A 33 6.50 8.68 0.85
C ARG A 33 6.47 7.45 1.76
N TRP A 34 5.36 7.18 2.44
CA TRP A 34 5.26 6.03 3.33
C TRP A 34 5.12 4.73 2.55
N ARG A 35 5.30 3.62 3.24
CA ARG A 35 5.17 2.28 2.67
C ARG A 35 4.63 1.31 3.71
N PHE A 36 3.87 0.33 3.23
CA PHE A 36 3.56 -0.86 4.01
C PHE A 36 4.65 -1.90 3.80
N GLU A 37 5.07 -2.50 4.90
CA GLU A 37 5.87 -3.73 4.91
C GLU A 37 4.97 -4.86 5.42
N ILE A 38 4.69 -5.81 4.54
CA ILE A 38 3.79 -6.91 4.82
C ILE A 38 4.64 -8.15 5.05
N MET A 39 4.49 -8.73 6.23
CA MET A 39 5.19 -9.94 6.64
C MET A 39 4.22 -11.10 6.81
N ASP A 40 4.72 -12.32 6.62
CA ASP A 40 3.96 -13.51 6.98
C ASP A 40 4.00 -13.79 8.49
N ARG A 41 3.33 -14.87 8.91
CA ARG A 41 3.29 -15.31 10.32
C ARG A 41 4.64 -15.76 10.87
N ALA A 42 5.60 -16.10 10.00
CA ALA A 42 6.97 -16.42 10.38
C ALA A 42 7.87 -15.17 10.39
N ASN A 43 7.28 -13.98 10.28
CA ASN A 43 7.97 -12.70 10.24
C ASN A 43 8.94 -12.58 9.05
N GLN A 44 8.69 -13.33 7.98
CA GLN A 44 9.39 -13.16 6.71
C GLN A 44 8.74 -12.04 5.93
N HIS A 45 9.56 -11.21 5.29
CA HIS A 45 9.07 -10.17 4.40
C HIS A 45 8.44 -10.79 3.15
N VAL A 46 7.24 -10.34 2.81
CA VAL A 46 6.45 -10.90 1.70
C VAL A 46 6.16 -9.87 0.63
N LEU A 47 5.87 -8.63 1.02
CA LEU A 47 5.55 -7.57 0.09
C LEU A 47 5.85 -6.19 0.69
N THR A 48 6.37 -5.29 -0.13
CA THR A 48 6.39 -3.86 0.16
C THR A 48 5.43 -3.16 -0.78
N VAL A 49 4.61 -2.26 -0.26
CA VAL A 49 3.71 -1.41 -1.06
C VAL A 49 3.99 0.04 -0.72
N GLY A 50 4.52 0.80 -1.69
CA GLY A 50 4.70 2.23 -1.57
C GLY A 50 3.37 2.97 -1.68
N PHE A 51 3.17 4.01 -0.88
CA PHE A 51 1.95 4.83 -0.94
C PHE A 51 1.84 5.58 -2.27
N SER A 52 2.97 5.91 -2.89
CA SER A 52 3.01 6.46 -4.25
C SER A 52 2.34 5.55 -5.29
N GLU A 53 2.48 4.23 -5.16
CA GLU A 53 1.86 3.27 -6.09
C GLU A 53 0.32 3.35 -6.05
N ALA A 54 -0.24 3.77 -4.92
CA ALA A 54 -1.68 3.94 -4.77
C ALA A 54 -2.22 5.15 -5.57
N LEU A 55 -1.34 6.12 -5.85
CA LEU A 55 -1.61 7.32 -6.65
C LEU A 55 -1.37 7.06 -8.15
N ASP A 56 -0.39 6.21 -8.50
CA ASP A 56 -0.08 5.88 -9.90
C ASP A 56 -1.20 5.08 -10.61
N SER A 57 -2.18 4.57 -9.85
CA SER A 57 -3.30 3.78 -10.39
C SER A 57 -4.34 4.59 -11.18
N GLU A 58 -4.23 5.92 -11.22
CA GLU A 58 -5.15 6.80 -11.98
C GLU A 58 -4.68 7.12 -13.40
N THR A 59 -3.57 6.55 -13.89
CA THR A 59 -3.17 6.70 -15.30
C THR A 59 -3.26 5.37 -16.05
N PRO A 60 -4.27 5.16 -16.91
CA PRO A 60 -4.17 4.14 -17.94
C PRO A 60 -3.12 4.63 -18.95
N GLY A 61 -1.96 3.98 -18.95
CA GLY A 61 -1.00 4.05 -20.05
C GLY A 61 -1.41 3.13 -21.19
#